data_AF-A0A7J3B734-F1
#
_entry.id   AF-A0A7J3B734-F1
#
_cell.length_a   1.000
_cell.length_b   1.000
_cell.length_c   1.000
_cell.angle_alpha   90.00
_cell.angle_beta   90.00
_cell.angle_gamma   90.00
#
_symmetry.space_group_name_H-M   'P 1'
#
loop_
_entity.id
_entity.type
_entity.pdbx_description
1 polymer ?
#
loop_
_entity_poly.entity_id
_entity_poly.type
_entity_poly.pdbx_seq_one_letter_code
_entity_poly.pdbx_strand_id
1 'polypeptide(L)'
;MNWVLIALLLISGWIIVFYVVTTLFKSHVSPYGPAILIRTQAGIKFIEKVSKWKFWDYFISFFYYAMPFLSAATVILLIYEAFLVLSIPRSSAIPLSYAIAIPVINPAIPIVYGVIGLVVAIALHEGAHGIAARRHNITVRSTGLLWLIIPVGAFVEPDEEETKKAEPKVRGKIFAAGPGMNVALSV
;
A
#
# COMPACT_ATOMS: atom_id res chain seq x y z
N MET A 1 1.09 30.46 19.79
CA MET A 1 0.90 29.11 20.35
C MET A 1 2.17 28.32 20.13
N ASN A 2 2.76 27.71 21.16
CA ASN A 2 4.04 27.02 21.01
C ASN A 2 3.80 25.70 20.26
N TRP A 3 4.15 25.64 18.97
CA TRP A 3 3.98 24.46 18.12
C TRP A 3 4.63 23.21 18.71
N VAL A 4 5.69 23.37 19.50
CA VAL A 4 6.34 22.29 20.24
C VAL A 4 5.39 21.68 21.26
N LEU A 5 4.64 22.50 22.01
CA LEU A 5 3.69 22.02 23.01
C LEU A 5 2.54 21.26 22.34
N ILE A 6 2.03 21.74 21.20
CA ILE A 6 0.99 21.04 20.43
C ILE A 6 1.49 19.67 19.98
N ALA A 7 2.70 19.61 19.40
CA ALA A 7 3.28 18.36 18.93
C ALA A 7 3.45 17.35 20.09
N LEU A 8 3.95 17.80 21.25
CA LEU A 8 4.10 16.96 22.43
C LEU A 8 2.76 16.41 22.94
N LEU A 9 1.71 17.24 22.94
CA LEU A 9 0.36 16.80 23.33
C LEU A 9 -0.22 15.78 22.35
N LEU A 10 -0.03 15.96 21.04
CA LEU A 10 -0.49 14.99 20.03
C LEU A 10 0.25 13.66 20.14
N ILE A 11 1.57 13.69 20.32
CA ILE A 11 2.39 12.47 20.46
C ILE A 11 2.03 11.73 21.75
N SER A 12 1.96 12.42 22.88
CA SER A 12 1.59 11.81 24.17
C SER A 12 0.16 11.27 24.13
N GLY A 13 -0.79 12.02 23.55
CA GLY A 13 -2.15 11.57 23.32
C GLY A 13 -2.22 10.30 22.46
N TRP A 14 -1.46 10.26 21.36
CA TRP A 14 -1.38 9.08 20.51
C TRP A 14 -0.78 7.87 21.24
N ILE A 15 0.28 8.05 22.03
CA ILE A 15 0.88 6.96 22.82
C ILE A 15 -0.13 6.39 23.81
N ILE A 16 -0.90 7.24 24.49
CA ILE A 16 -1.95 6.81 25.42
C ILE A 16 -3.02 6.02 24.66
N VAL A 17 -3.55 6.55 23.55
CA VAL A 17 -4.54 5.86 22.73
C VAL A 17 -4.00 4.51 22.24
N PHE A 18 -2.77 4.49 21.73
CA PHE A 18 -2.10 3.30 21.25
C PHE A 18 -2.04 2.23 22.34
N TYR A 19 -1.57 2.58 23.54
CA TYR A 19 -1.44 1.64 24.65
C TYR A 19 -2.79 1.13 25.14
N VAL A 20 -3.78 2.02 25.28
CA VAL A 20 -5.15 1.67 25.70
C VAL A 20 -5.80 0.74 24.69
N VAL A 21 -5.78 1.09 23.41
CA VAL A 21 -6.46 0.31 22.35
C VAL A 21 -5.80 -1.05 22.18
N THR A 22 -4.47 -1.12 22.12
CA THR A 22 -3.74 -2.40 21.99
C THR A 22 -3.88 -3.29 23.23
N THR A 23 -4.12 -2.72 24.41
CA THR A 23 -4.33 -3.48 25.65
C THR A 23 -5.77 -3.99 25.80
N LEU A 24 -6.77 -3.17 25.46
CA LEU A 24 -8.19 -3.51 25.61
C LEU A 24 -8.72 -4.39 24.47
N PHE A 25 -8.27 -4.17 23.23
CA PHE A 25 -8.82 -4.83 22.03
C PHE A 25 -7.87 -5.87 21.42
N LYS A 26 -7.09 -6.57 22.25
CA LYS A 26 -6.09 -7.57 21.83
C LYS A 26 -6.59 -8.63 20.85
N SER A 27 -7.90 -8.94 20.86
CA SER A 27 -8.52 -9.92 19.97
C SER A 27 -8.61 -9.49 18.51
N HIS A 28 -8.66 -8.18 18.24
CA HIS A 28 -8.83 -7.61 16.90
C HIS A 28 -7.72 -6.63 16.54
N VAL A 29 -6.91 -6.22 17.50
CA VAL A 29 -5.90 -5.20 17.34
C VAL A 29 -4.53 -5.73 17.72
N SER A 30 -3.53 -5.43 16.89
CA SER A 30 -2.13 -5.76 17.16
C SER A 30 -1.25 -4.51 16.98
N PRO A 31 -0.20 -4.33 17.80
CA PRO A 31 0.77 -3.27 17.57
C PRO A 31 1.59 -3.54 16.30
N TYR A 32 1.81 -2.53 15.47
CA TYR A 32 2.66 -2.57 14.28
C TYR A 32 3.54 -1.31 14.23
N GLY A 33 4.67 -1.36 14.94
CA GLY A 33 5.51 -0.16 15.15
C GLY A 33 4.72 0.96 15.85
N PRO A 34 4.75 2.21 15.36
CA PRO A 34 3.94 3.32 15.90
C PRO A 34 2.46 3.26 15.48
N ALA A 35 2.09 2.32 14.60
CA ALA A 35 0.76 2.16 14.03
C ALA A 35 0.01 0.97 14.66
N ILE A 36 -1.31 1.01 14.54
CA ILE A 36 -2.23 0.00 15.05
C ILE A 36 -2.73 -0.82 13.87
N LEU A 37 -2.54 -2.14 13.93
CA LEU A 37 -3.11 -3.07 12.96
C LEU A 37 -4.49 -3.51 13.43
N ILE A 38 -5.54 -3.11 12.72
CA ILE A 38 -6.92 -3.49 13.01
C ILE A 38 -7.31 -4.63 12.09
N ARG A 39 -7.48 -5.84 12.65
CA ARG A 39 -7.81 -7.07 11.95
C ARG A 39 -9.32 -7.25 11.84
N THR A 40 -9.76 -7.70 10.67
CA THR A 40 -11.15 -7.97 10.34
C THR A 40 -11.25 -9.22 9.46
N GLN A 41 -12.45 -9.77 9.35
CA GLN A 41 -12.79 -10.82 8.38
C GLN A 41 -13.59 -10.26 7.19
N ALA A 42 -13.72 -8.92 7.10
CA ALA A 42 -14.51 -8.27 6.08
C ALA A 42 -13.86 -8.42 4.69
N GLY A 43 -14.69 -8.63 3.67
CA GLY A 43 -14.22 -8.76 2.29
C GLY A 43 -13.59 -10.09 1.91
N ILE A 44 -13.24 -10.99 2.85
CA ILE A 44 -12.62 -12.29 2.54
C ILE A 44 -13.51 -13.15 1.65
N LYS A 45 -14.81 -13.26 1.98
CA LYS A 45 -15.78 -13.98 1.15
C LYS A 45 -15.93 -13.38 -0.25
N PHE A 46 -15.81 -12.05 -0.36
CA PHE A 46 -15.85 -11.38 -1.66
C PHE A 46 -14.60 -11.70 -2.48
N ILE A 47 -13.41 -11.60 -1.88
CA ILE A 47 -12.14 -12.00 -2.48
C ILE A 47 -12.20 -13.45 -2.98
N GLU A 48 -12.69 -14.38 -2.14
CA GLU A 48 -12.83 -15.79 -2.51
C GLU A 48 -13.85 -16.03 -3.64
N LYS A 49 -14.92 -15.23 -3.69
CA LYS A 49 -15.89 -15.31 -4.80
C LYS A 49 -15.26 -14.81 -6.10
N VAL A 50 -14.58 -13.67 -6.06
CA VAL A 50 -14.00 -13.00 -7.22
C VAL A 50 -12.81 -13.79 -7.77
N SER A 51 -11.99 -14.40 -6.91
CA SER A 51 -10.82 -15.20 -7.32
C SER A 51 -11.17 -16.43 -8.15
N LYS A 52 -12.42 -16.89 -8.14
CA LYS A 52 -12.87 -18.02 -8.96
C LYS A 52 -12.91 -17.69 -10.45
N TRP A 53 -12.98 -16.42 -10.83
CA TRP A 53 -13.04 -16.01 -12.24
C TRP A 53 -11.70 -16.28 -12.95
N LYS A 54 -11.77 -16.96 -14.11
CA LYS A 54 -10.58 -17.34 -14.90
C LYS A 54 -9.77 -16.13 -15.38
N PHE A 55 -10.38 -14.95 -15.46
CA PHE A 55 -9.68 -13.70 -15.77
C PHE A 55 -8.44 -13.50 -14.91
N TRP A 56 -8.50 -13.86 -13.63
CA TRP A 56 -7.39 -13.67 -12.69
C TRP A 56 -6.17 -14.51 -13.03
N ASP A 57 -6.32 -15.69 -13.65
CA ASP A 57 -5.15 -16.46 -14.11
C ASP A 57 -4.33 -15.69 -15.12
N TYR A 58 -5.00 -15.05 -16.07
CA TYR A 58 -4.38 -14.23 -17.11
C TYR A 58 -3.79 -12.96 -16.51
N PHE A 59 -4.58 -12.23 -15.72
CA PHE A 59 -4.14 -11.00 -15.08
C PHE A 59 -2.89 -11.20 -14.22
N ILE A 60 -2.91 -12.16 -13.31
CA ILE A 60 -1.80 -12.45 -12.39
C ILE A 60 -0.57 -12.93 -13.17
N SER A 61 -0.77 -13.81 -14.15
CA SER A 61 0.36 -14.32 -14.94
C SER A 61 0.98 -13.22 -15.81
N PHE A 62 0.17 -12.37 -16.43
CA PHE A 62 0.65 -11.22 -17.20
C PHE A 62 1.52 -10.31 -16.35
N PHE A 63 1.01 -9.86 -15.18
CA PHE A 63 1.76 -8.96 -14.31
C PHE A 63 2.97 -9.63 -13.65
N TYR A 64 2.92 -10.93 -13.35
CA TYR A 64 4.10 -11.67 -12.91
C TYR A 64 5.27 -11.56 -13.90
N TYR A 65 5.00 -11.68 -15.20
CA TYR A 65 6.03 -11.54 -16.23
C TYR A 65 6.35 -10.08 -16.55
N ALA A 66 5.38 -9.17 -16.52
CA ALA A 66 5.57 -7.77 -16.89
C ALA A 66 6.27 -6.93 -15.80
N MET A 67 5.98 -7.19 -14.51
CA MET A 67 6.44 -6.35 -13.40
C MET A 67 7.96 -6.17 -13.31
N PRO A 68 8.81 -7.20 -13.52
CA PRO A 68 10.26 -7.01 -13.56
C PRO A 68 10.71 -6.01 -14.62
N PHE A 69 10.13 -6.05 -15.82
CA PHE A 69 10.45 -5.13 -16.91
C PHE A 69 9.96 -3.71 -16.61
N LEU A 70 8.72 -3.57 -16.11
CA LEU A 70 8.16 -2.27 -15.73
C LEU A 70 8.95 -1.60 -14.59
N SER A 71 9.36 -2.40 -13.61
CA SER A 71 10.19 -1.92 -12.50
C SER A 71 11.57 -1.49 -12.98
N ALA A 72 12.22 -2.30 -13.83
CA ALA A 72 13.51 -1.94 -14.43
C ALA A 72 13.41 -0.68 -15.29
N ALA A 73 12.37 -0.56 -16.12
CA ALA A 73 12.12 0.63 -16.93
C ALA A 73 11.93 1.87 -16.05
N THR A 74 11.15 1.76 -14.97
CA THR A 74 10.95 2.86 -14.01
C THR A 74 12.27 3.27 -13.37
N VAL A 75 13.11 2.33 -12.93
CA VAL A 75 14.43 2.64 -12.36
C VAL A 75 15.33 3.31 -13.40
N ILE A 76 15.36 2.82 -14.64
CA ILE A 76 16.14 3.44 -15.73
C ILE A 76 15.66 4.87 -16.00
N LEU A 77 14.35 5.10 -16.03
CA LEU A 77 13.77 6.43 -16.19
C LEU A 77 14.18 7.37 -15.05
N LEU A 78 14.10 6.92 -13.80
CA LEU A 78 14.52 7.72 -12.64
C LEU A 78 16.01 8.06 -12.69
N ILE A 79 16.86 7.13 -13.11
CA ILE A 79 18.30 7.37 -13.30
C ILE A 79 18.50 8.41 -14.41
N TYR A 80 17.79 8.26 -15.53
CA TYR A 80 17.86 9.19 -16.65
C TYR A 80 17.42 10.61 -16.24
N GLU A 81 16.31 10.74 -15.52
CA GLU A 81 15.82 12.01 -14.98
C GLU A 81 16.84 12.64 -14.01
N ALA A 82 17.47 11.84 -13.16
CA ALA A 82 18.50 12.32 -12.24
C ALA A 82 19.68 12.97 -12.98
N PHE A 83 20.08 12.45 -14.15
CA PHE A 83 21.10 13.07 -15.01
C PHE A 83 20.58 14.28 -15.78
N LEU A 84 19.34 14.22 -16.29
CA LEU A 84 18.73 15.33 -17.02
C LEU A 84 18.64 16.60 -16.16
N VAL A 85 18.27 16.46 -14.88
CA VAL A 85 18.14 17.58 -13.94
C VAL A 85 19.45 18.37 -13.80
N LEU A 86 20.60 17.73 -13.96
CA LEU A 86 21.91 18.40 -13.92
C LEU A 86 22.14 19.36 -15.10
N SER A 87 21.40 19.18 -16.19
CA SER A 87 21.50 20.02 -17.40
C SER A 87 20.49 21.17 -17.42
N ILE A 88 19.59 21.27 -16.44
CA ILE A 88 18.57 22.32 -16.37
C ILE A 88 19.19 23.57 -15.73
N PRO A 89 19.13 24.76 -16.38
CA PRO A 89 19.60 26.01 -15.78
C PRO A 89 18.87 26.32 -14.48
N ARG A 90 19.58 26.80 -13.46
CA ARG A 90 18.97 27.17 -12.16
C ARG A 90 17.87 28.22 -12.28
N SER A 91 17.91 29.08 -13.31
CA SER A 91 16.86 30.06 -13.61
C SER A 91 15.52 29.41 -13.95
N SER A 92 15.53 28.14 -14.36
CA SER A 92 14.34 27.35 -14.71
C SER A 92 13.91 26.43 -13.57
N ALA A 93 14.51 26.56 -12.38
CA ALA A 93 14.18 25.74 -11.23
C ALA A 93 12.76 26.04 -10.72
N ILE A 94 12.00 24.98 -10.49
CA ILE A 94 10.66 25.05 -9.92
C ILE A 94 10.80 25.44 -8.42
N PRO A 95 9.88 26.23 -7.84
CA PRO A 95 9.91 26.51 -6.41
C PRO A 95 9.94 25.22 -5.56
N LEU A 96 10.68 25.26 -4.43
CA LEU A 96 10.89 24.09 -3.57
C LEU A 96 9.58 23.43 -3.10
N SER A 97 8.53 24.23 -2.89
CA SER A 97 7.20 23.75 -2.51
C SER A 97 6.59 22.80 -3.54
N TYR A 98 6.89 22.98 -4.83
CA TYR A 98 6.42 22.11 -5.91
C TYR A 98 7.39 20.95 -6.19
N ALA A 99 8.66 21.08 -5.80
CA ALA A 99 9.65 20.00 -5.92
C ALA A 99 9.44 18.91 -4.86
N ILE A 100 8.92 19.27 -3.69
CA ILE A 100 8.63 18.34 -2.60
C ILE A 100 7.24 17.72 -2.83
N ALA A 101 7.16 16.40 -2.94
CA ALA A 101 5.88 15.68 -3.11
C ALA A 101 5.14 15.43 -1.78
N ILE A 102 5.01 16.46 -0.94
CA ILE A 102 4.28 16.38 0.35
C ILE A 102 2.93 17.08 0.21
N PRO A 103 1.80 16.39 0.45
CA PRO A 103 0.48 17.03 0.49
C PRO A 103 0.47 18.23 1.44
N VAL A 104 -0.34 19.26 1.16
CA VAL A 104 -0.36 20.55 1.89
C VAL A 104 0.81 21.47 1.57
N ILE A 105 2.04 20.95 1.44
CA ILE A 105 3.22 21.76 1.06
C ILE A 105 3.22 22.02 -0.45
N ASN A 106 2.88 21.01 -1.24
CA ASN A 106 2.81 21.09 -2.68
C ASN A 106 1.39 21.45 -3.14
N PRO A 107 1.16 22.65 -3.69
CA PRO A 107 -0.16 23.07 -4.14
C PRO A 107 -0.69 22.23 -5.31
N ALA A 108 0.18 21.54 -6.04
CA ALA A 108 -0.21 20.69 -7.16
C ALA A 108 -0.84 19.35 -6.71
N ILE A 109 -0.73 18.98 -5.43
CA ILE A 109 -1.32 17.74 -4.91
C ILE A 109 -2.78 17.98 -4.50
N PRO A 110 -3.76 17.42 -5.20
CA PRO A 110 -5.15 17.58 -4.83
C PRO A 110 -5.45 16.74 -3.58
N ILE A 111 -5.66 17.38 -2.42
CA ILE A 111 -5.81 16.65 -1.16
C ILE A 111 -7.00 15.69 -1.18
N VAL A 112 -8.19 16.17 -1.57
CA VAL A 112 -9.42 15.36 -1.56
C VAL A 112 -9.32 14.19 -2.54
N TYR A 113 -9.00 14.49 -3.81
CA TYR A 113 -8.87 13.45 -4.84
C TYR A 113 -7.68 12.52 -4.60
N GLY A 114 -6.58 13.04 -4.05
CA GLY A 114 -5.40 12.26 -3.70
C GLY A 114 -5.68 11.26 -2.59
N VAL A 115 -6.41 11.66 -1.54
CA VAL A 115 -6.83 10.73 -0.47
C VAL A 115 -7.77 9.66 -1.01
N ILE A 116 -8.76 10.05 -1.84
CA ILE A 116 -9.68 9.08 -2.47
C ILE A 116 -8.91 8.09 -3.35
N GLY A 117 -8.02 8.60 -4.21
CA GLY A 117 -7.19 7.79 -5.10
C GLY A 117 -6.28 6.84 -4.32
N LEU A 118 -5.69 7.31 -3.23
CA LEU A 118 -4.85 6.49 -2.34
C LEU A 118 -5.65 5.35 -1.70
N VAL A 119 -6.84 5.64 -1.16
CA VAL A 119 -7.72 4.62 -0.56
C VAL A 119 -8.08 3.56 -1.59
N VAL A 120 -8.47 3.96 -2.80
CA VAL A 120 -8.82 3.05 -3.89
C VAL A 120 -7.61 2.22 -4.31
N ALA A 121 -6.45 2.85 -4.53
CA ALA A 121 -5.23 2.18 -4.94
C ALA A 121 -4.80 1.12 -3.91
N ILE A 122 -4.74 1.47 -2.62
CA ILE A 122 -4.35 0.52 -1.57
C ILE A 122 -5.38 -0.61 -1.43
N ALA A 123 -6.69 -0.29 -1.46
CA ALA A 123 -7.73 -1.31 -1.35
C ALA A 123 -7.66 -2.33 -2.50
N LEU A 124 -7.44 -1.85 -3.72
CA LEU A 124 -7.29 -2.72 -4.90
C LEU A 124 -5.95 -3.48 -4.89
N HIS A 125 -4.86 -2.84 -4.46
CA HIS A 125 -3.54 -3.47 -4.31
C HIS A 125 -3.58 -4.69 -3.38
N GLU A 126 -4.06 -4.46 -2.15
CA GLU A 126 -4.17 -5.50 -1.13
C GLU A 126 -5.21 -6.56 -1.53
N GLY A 127 -6.33 -6.11 -2.10
CA GLY A 127 -7.33 -7.00 -2.69
C GLY A 127 -6.75 -7.93 -3.75
N ALA A 128 -5.88 -7.43 -4.62
CA ALA A 128 -5.24 -8.22 -5.67
C ALA A 128 -4.28 -9.28 -5.09
N HIS A 129 -3.52 -8.96 -4.02
CA HIS A 129 -2.76 -9.96 -3.28
C HIS A 129 -3.66 -11.08 -2.73
N GLY A 130 -4.79 -10.71 -2.11
CA GLY A 130 -5.77 -11.67 -1.60
C GLY A 130 -6.39 -12.54 -2.69
N ILE A 131 -6.76 -11.94 -3.81
CA ILE A 131 -7.34 -12.64 -4.96
C ILE A 131 -6.33 -13.63 -5.55
N ALA A 132 -5.07 -13.21 -5.71
CA ALA A 132 -4.01 -14.07 -6.19
C ALA A 132 -3.71 -15.23 -5.23
N ALA A 133 -3.70 -14.97 -3.93
CA ALA A 133 -3.55 -16.02 -2.91
C ALA A 133 -4.69 -17.06 -3.02
N ARG A 134 -5.95 -16.61 -3.01
CA ARG A 134 -7.11 -17.52 -3.14
C ARG A 134 -7.12 -18.26 -4.49
N ARG A 135 -6.70 -17.62 -5.59
CA ARG A 135 -6.61 -18.28 -6.91
C ARG A 135 -5.63 -19.45 -6.90
N HIS A 136 -4.57 -19.35 -6.11
CA HIS A 136 -3.57 -20.39 -5.91
C HIS A 136 -3.84 -21.27 -4.68
N ASN A 137 -5.09 -21.31 -4.21
CA ASN A 137 -5.54 -22.12 -3.07
C ASN A 137 -4.84 -21.80 -1.74
N ILE A 138 -4.26 -20.61 -1.60
CA ILE A 138 -3.73 -20.13 -0.32
C ILE A 138 -4.84 -19.40 0.43
N THR A 139 -5.01 -19.71 1.70
CA THR A 139 -6.00 -19.16 2.61
C THR A 139 -5.68 -17.69 2.90
N VAL A 140 -6.70 -16.84 2.95
CA VAL A 140 -6.57 -15.47 3.46
C VAL A 140 -7.11 -15.46 4.88
N ARG A 141 -6.23 -15.25 5.87
CA ARG A 141 -6.56 -15.36 7.29
C ARG A 141 -7.28 -14.14 7.81
N SER A 142 -6.86 -12.95 7.39
CA SER A 142 -7.47 -11.70 7.81
C SER A 142 -7.29 -10.61 6.76
N THR A 143 -8.14 -9.60 6.84
CA THR A 143 -7.96 -8.32 6.17
C THR A 143 -7.95 -7.22 7.22
N GLY A 144 -7.63 -6.00 6.86
CA GLY A 144 -7.82 -4.92 7.79
C GLY A 144 -7.24 -3.60 7.39
N LEU A 145 -7.01 -2.79 8.40
CA LEU A 145 -6.60 -1.40 8.28
C LEU A 145 -5.36 -1.16 9.15
N LEU A 146 -4.39 -0.44 8.59
CA LEU A 146 -3.26 0.09 9.31
C LEU A 146 -3.56 1.54 9.69
N TRP A 147 -3.54 1.83 11.00
CA TRP A 147 -3.97 3.10 11.55
C TRP A 147 -2.84 3.80 12.31
N LEU A 148 -2.47 4.99 11.87
CA LEU A 148 -1.48 5.85 12.53
C LEU A 148 -2.03 7.27 12.61
N ILE A 149 -2.67 7.61 13.74
CA ILE A 149 -3.44 8.86 13.93
C ILE A 149 -4.64 8.95 12.96
N ILE A 150 -4.38 8.83 11.67
CA ILE A 150 -5.29 8.64 10.54
C ILE A 150 -5.11 7.23 9.93
N PRO A 151 -6.09 6.73 9.16
CA PRO A 151 -5.88 5.49 8.40
C PRO A 151 -4.79 5.72 7.35
N VAL A 152 -3.73 4.92 7.42
CA VAL A 152 -2.56 5.03 6.53
C VAL A 152 -2.51 3.94 5.47
N GLY A 153 -3.26 2.86 5.64
CA GLY A 153 -3.36 1.80 4.63
C GLY A 153 -4.35 0.72 5.00
N ALA A 154 -4.57 -0.22 4.08
CA ALA A 154 -5.27 -1.48 4.30
C ALA A 154 -4.27 -2.63 4.18
N PHE A 155 -4.69 -3.84 4.55
CA PHE A 155 -3.90 -5.04 4.28
C PHE A 155 -4.80 -6.25 4.02
N VAL A 156 -4.24 -7.21 3.28
CA VAL A 156 -4.75 -8.58 3.22
C VAL A 156 -3.64 -9.52 3.65
N GLU A 157 -3.96 -10.49 4.51
CA GLU A 157 -2.98 -11.41 5.09
C GLU A 157 -3.22 -12.84 4.58
N PRO A 158 -2.53 -13.25 3.50
CA PRO A 158 -2.41 -14.65 3.13
C PRO A 158 -1.78 -15.47 4.27
N ASP A 159 -2.14 -16.75 4.37
CA ASP A 159 -1.54 -17.68 5.31
C ASP A 159 -0.03 -17.80 5.04
N GLU A 160 0.79 -17.37 6.00
CA GLU A 160 2.24 -17.34 5.83
C GLU A 160 2.83 -18.73 5.60
N GLU A 161 2.33 -19.75 6.28
CA GLU A 161 2.90 -21.09 6.22
C GLU A 161 2.54 -21.76 4.89
N GLU A 162 1.30 -21.60 4.42
CA GLU A 162 0.91 -22.02 3.08
C GLU A 162 1.69 -21.26 2.00
N THR A 163 1.87 -19.94 2.17
CA THR A 163 2.63 -19.10 1.23
C THR A 163 4.09 -19.51 1.18
N LYS A 164 4.73 -19.79 2.31
CA LYS A 164 6.13 -20.25 2.38
C LYS A 164 6.33 -21.61 1.71
N LYS A 165 5.35 -22.52 1.85
CA LYS A 165 5.37 -23.86 1.25
C LYS A 165 5.01 -23.87 -0.24
N ALA A 166 4.35 -22.83 -0.73
CA ALA A 166 4.00 -22.72 -2.15
C ALA A 166 5.23 -22.57 -3.04
N GLU A 167 5.10 -23.01 -4.29
CA GLU A 167 6.16 -22.90 -5.29
C GLU A 167 6.62 -21.43 -5.44
N PRO A 168 7.92 -21.18 -5.69
CA PRO A 168 8.44 -19.82 -5.88
C PRO A 168 7.68 -19.00 -6.93
N LYS A 169 7.21 -19.66 -7.99
CA LYS A 169 6.40 -19.04 -9.03
C LYS A 169 5.04 -18.56 -8.51
N VAL A 170 4.39 -19.33 -7.64
CA VAL A 170 3.12 -18.95 -7.01
C VAL A 170 3.32 -17.78 -6.07
N ARG A 171 4.39 -17.81 -5.24
CA ARG A 171 4.76 -16.70 -4.37
C ARG A 171 5.01 -15.41 -5.17
N GLY A 172 5.79 -15.52 -6.25
CA GLY A 172 6.07 -14.39 -7.14
C GLY A 172 4.81 -13.82 -7.78
N LYS A 173 3.87 -14.68 -8.20
CA LYS A 173 2.56 -14.27 -8.72
C LYS A 173 1.73 -13.50 -7.68
N ILE A 174 1.72 -13.96 -6.43
CA ILE A 174 1.03 -13.24 -5.34
C ILE A 174 1.67 -11.87 -5.14
N PHE A 175 3.00 -11.79 -5.04
CA PHE A 175 3.70 -10.51 -4.84
C PHE A 175 3.60 -9.54 -6.02
N ALA A 176 3.46 -10.05 -7.25
CA ALA A 176 3.28 -9.20 -8.42
C ALA A 176 1.84 -8.66 -8.58
N ALA A 177 0.84 -9.32 -8.00
CA ALA A 177 -0.56 -8.98 -8.22
C ALA A 177 -0.95 -7.59 -7.69
N GLY A 178 -0.47 -7.20 -6.50
CA GLY A 178 -0.73 -5.88 -5.91
C GLY A 178 -0.17 -4.73 -6.75
N PRO A 179 1.15 -4.69 -7.01
CA PRO A 179 1.75 -3.70 -7.89
C PRO A 179 1.14 -3.70 -9.30
N GLY A 180 0.86 -4.88 -9.86
CA GLY A 180 0.22 -5.01 -11.16
C GLY A 180 -1.18 -4.39 -11.21
N MET A 181 -1.97 -4.51 -10.14
CA MET A 181 -3.26 -3.83 -10.02
C MET A 181 -3.13 -2.31 -10.02
N ASN A 182 -2.12 -1.76 -9.34
CA ASN A 182 -1.90 -0.31 -9.35
C ASN A 182 -1.46 0.18 -10.74
N VAL A 183 -0.61 -0.58 -11.44
CA VAL A 183 -0.26 -0.27 -12.83
C VAL A 183 -1.51 -0.31 -13.71
N ALA A 184 -2.32 -1.36 -13.62
CA ALA A 184 -3.55 -1.49 -14.40
C ALA A 184 -4.56 -0.36 -14.11
N LEU A 185 -4.61 0.15 -12.88
CA LEU A 185 -5.47 1.27 -12.49
C LEU A 185 -4.95 2.62 -13.02
N SER A 186 -3.63 2.76 -13.15
CA SER A 186 -2.99 4.01 -13.56
C SER A 186 -2.99 4.29 -15.07
N VAL A 187 -3.28 3.27 -15.88
CA VAL A 187 -3.35 3.32 -17.35
C VAL A 187 -4.80 3.51 -17.79
#